data_AF-X7Z565-F1
#
_entry.id   AF-X7Z565-F1
#
_cell.length_a   1.000
_cell.length_b   1.000
_cell.length_c   1.000
_cell.angle_alpha   90.00
_cell.angle_beta   90.00
_cell.angle_gamma   90.00
#
_symmetry.space_group_name_H-M   'P 1'
#
loop_
_entity.id
_entity.type
_entity.pdbx_description
1 polymer ?
#
loop_
_entity_poly.entity_id
_entity_poly.type
_entity_poly.pdbx_seq_one_letter_code
_entity_poly.pdbx_strand_id
1 'polypeptide(L)'
;MAQKQLPGYFAGKRCFLTGAASGIGRATALRLAAQGAELYLTDRNSDGLAETVADARALGAQVAEHRALDVADYHQVASFAADIHTRHPAMDVVMNVAGVSAWERLTSSATSSGARWSRST
;
A
#
# COMPACT_ATOMS: atom_id res chain seq x y z
N MET A 1 -16.17 30.09 -3.82
CA MET A 1 -16.79 28.97 -4.56
C MET A 1 -16.36 27.67 -3.88
N ALA A 2 -17.24 27.02 -3.12
CA ALA A 2 -16.94 25.70 -2.56
C ALA A 2 -17.16 24.66 -3.66
N GLN A 3 -16.10 23.99 -4.09
CA GLN A 3 -16.19 22.92 -5.07
C GLN A 3 -16.94 21.75 -4.43
N LYS A 4 -18.15 21.44 -4.93
CA LYS A 4 -18.96 20.32 -4.44
C LYS A 4 -18.20 19.03 -4.76
N GLN A 5 -17.64 18.41 -3.73
CA GLN A 5 -16.87 17.18 -3.87
C GLN A 5 -17.86 16.06 -4.24
N LEU A 6 -17.78 15.58 -5.48
CA LEU A 6 -18.49 14.36 -5.89
C LEU A 6 -18.08 13.22 -4.94
N PRO A 7 -18.96 12.24 -4.66
CA PRO A 7 -18.55 11.05 -3.93
C PRO A 7 -17.28 10.51 -4.60
N GLY A 8 -16.23 10.35 -3.79
CA GLY A 8 -14.93 9.91 -4.31
C GLY A 8 -15.12 8.60 -5.07
N TYR A 9 -14.38 8.38 -6.16
CA TYR A 9 -14.45 7.15 -6.96
C TYR A 9 -14.36 5.86 -6.11
N PHE A 10 -13.72 5.94 -4.95
CA PHE A 10 -13.53 4.84 -4.01
C PHE A 10 -14.58 4.72 -2.90
N ALA A 11 -15.60 5.57 -2.88
CA ALA A 11 -16.67 5.52 -1.89
C ALA A 11 -17.33 4.13 -1.91
N GLY A 12 -17.32 3.44 -0.76
CA GLY A 12 -17.87 2.10 -0.59
C GLY A 12 -17.08 0.97 -1.27
N LYS A 13 -15.93 1.25 -1.90
CA LYS A 13 -15.05 0.21 -2.46
C LYS A 13 -14.19 -0.39 -1.36
N ARG A 14 -14.01 -1.70 -1.38
CA ARG A 14 -13.11 -2.46 -0.53
C ARG A 14 -11.72 -2.45 -1.14
N CYS A 15 -10.81 -1.72 -0.52
CA CYS A 15 -9.46 -1.51 -0.99
C CYS A 15 -8.46 -2.23 -0.08
N PHE A 16 -7.79 -3.24 -0.62
CA PHE A 16 -6.67 -3.91 0.02
C PHE A 16 -5.36 -3.23 -0.37
N LEU A 17 -4.59 -2.79 0.63
CA LEU A 17 -3.36 -2.03 0.44
C LEU A 17 -2.22 -2.64 1.27
N THR A 18 -1.15 -3.00 0.57
CA THR A 18 0.13 -3.42 1.17
C THR A 18 1.07 -2.22 1.31
N GLY A 19 1.98 -2.24 2.29
CA GLY A 19 2.93 -1.15 2.52
C GLY A 19 2.32 0.08 3.21
N ALA A 20 1.26 -0.11 4.00
CA ALA A 20 0.45 0.98 4.53
C ALA A 20 1.07 1.76 5.71
N ALA A 21 2.21 1.34 6.27
CA ALA A 21 2.76 1.96 7.48
C ALA A 21 3.48 3.29 7.23
N SER A 22 3.92 3.57 5.99
CA SER A 22 4.73 4.76 5.72
C SER A 22 4.66 5.25 4.27
N GLY A 23 5.29 6.40 4.00
CA GLY A 23 5.56 6.90 2.65
C GLY A 23 4.32 6.95 1.76
N ILE A 24 4.46 6.46 0.53
CA ILE A 24 3.38 6.45 -0.47
C ILE A 24 2.22 5.58 -0.02
N GLY A 25 2.46 4.43 0.62
CA GLY A 25 1.39 3.55 1.07
C GLY A 25 0.54 4.19 2.17
N ARG A 26 1.15 4.81 3.18
CA ARG A 26 0.41 5.58 4.19
C ARG A 26 -0.38 6.72 3.57
N ALA A 27 0.24 7.52 2.69
CA ALA A 27 -0.44 8.61 2.02
C ALA A 27 -1.64 8.11 1.18
N THR A 28 -1.50 6.95 0.54
CA THR A 28 -2.56 6.29 -0.23
C THR A 28 -3.69 5.83 0.68
N ALA A 29 -3.38 5.19 1.81
CA ALA A 29 -4.37 4.77 2.80
C ALA A 29 -5.24 5.94 3.27
N LEU A 30 -4.60 7.07 3.64
CA LEU A 30 -5.29 8.27 4.08
C LEU A 30 -6.10 8.94 2.96
N ARG A 31 -5.61 8.88 1.72
CA ARG A 31 -6.37 9.42 0.58
C ARG A 31 -7.63 8.60 0.30
N LEU A 32 -7.53 7.27 0.35
CA LEU A 32 -8.66 6.35 0.19
C LEU A 32 -9.65 6.52 1.35
N ALA A 33 -9.15 6.70 2.58
CA ALA A 33 -9.96 7.00 3.75
C ALA A 33 -10.82 8.25 3.52
N ALA A 34 -10.19 9.36 3.11
CA ALA A 34 -10.88 10.61 2.80
C ALA A 34 -11.83 10.52 1.57
N GLN A 35 -11.76 9.45 0.78
CA GLN A 35 -12.67 9.18 -0.33
C GLN A 35 -13.81 8.22 0.04
N GLY A 36 -13.89 7.76 1.29
CA GLY A 36 -14.94 6.88 1.78
C GLY A 36 -14.74 5.40 1.41
N ALA A 37 -13.51 4.98 1.14
CA ALA A 37 -13.20 3.58 0.92
C ALA A 37 -13.29 2.78 2.22
N GLU A 38 -13.62 1.49 2.09
CA GLU A 38 -13.42 0.50 3.14
C GLU A 38 -12.01 -0.09 3.00
N LEU A 39 -11.22 -0.01 4.07
CA LEU A 39 -9.79 -0.26 4.02
C LEU A 39 -9.41 -1.60 4.66
N TYR A 40 -8.53 -2.30 3.96
CA TYR A 40 -7.86 -3.51 4.41
C TYR A 40 -6.35 -3.26 4.29
N LEU A 41 -5.65 -3.13 5.42
CA LEU A 41 -4.30 -2.57 5.44
C LEU A 41 -3.28 -3.58 5.95
N THR A 42 -2.10 -3.61 5.31
CA THR A 42 -1.00 -4.45 5.79
C THR A 42 0.35 -3.80 5.58
N ASP A 43 1.26 -4.06 6.52
CA ASP A 43 2.67 -3.65 6.48
C ASP A 43 3.48 -4.54 7.44
N ARG A 44 4.80 -4.60 7.29
CA ARG A 44 5.65 -5.28 8.27
C ARG A 44 5.88 -4.45 9.54
N ASN A 45 5.82 -3.12 9.44
CA ASN A 45 5.96 -2.21 10.58
C ASN A 45 4.62 -2.08 11.31
N SER A 46 4.47 -2.78 12.43
CA SER A 46 3.26 -2.80 13.25
C SER A 46 2.86 -1.41 13.75
N ASP A 47 3.84 -0.61 14.18
CA ASP A 47 3.58 0.65 14.86
C ASP A 47 3.14 1.71 13.86
N GLY A 48 3.85 1.82 12.74
CA GLY A 48 3.44 2.70 11.64
C GLY A 48 2.10 2.28 11.03
N LEU A 49 1.80 0.98 10.98
CA LEU A 49 0.48 0.49 10.54
C LEU A 49 -0.61 0.94 11.52
N ALA A 50 -0.38 0.81 12.83
CA ALA A 50 -1.33 1.23 13.85
C ALA A 50 -1.60 2.74 13.79
N GLU A 51 -0.57 3.56 13.58
CA GLU A 51 -0.70 5.01 13.35
C GLU A 51 -1.55 5.30 12.10
N THR A 52 -1.27 4.66 10.97
CA THR A 52 -2.07 4.84 9.75
C THR A 52 -3.53 4.46 9.96
N VAL A 53 -3.80 3.37 10.70
CA VAL A 53 -5.17 2.94 11.02
C VAL A 53 -5.90 3.97 11.87
N ALA A 54 -5.23 4.50 12.90
CA ALA A 54 -5.80 5.53 13.77
C ALA A 54 -6.15 6.79 12.96
N ASP A 55 -5.24 7.27 12.12
CA ASP A 55 -5.45 8.44 11.28
C ASP A 55 -6.55 8.21 10.24
N ALA A 56 -6.59 7.03 9.60
CA ALA A 56 -7.65 6.69 8.64
C ALA A 56 -9.04 6.67 9.30
N ARG A 57 -9.14 6.12 10.52
CA ARG A 57 -10.39 6.14 11.31
C ARG A 57 -10.77 7.56 11.72
N ALA A 58 -9.80 8.40 12.09
CA ALA A 58 -10.05 9.81 12.40
C ALA A 58 -10.59 10.61 11.20
N LEU A 59 -10.27 10.19 9.97
CA LEU A 59 -10.84 10.71 8.72
C LEU A 59 -12.24 10.15 8.40
N GLY A 60 -12.79 9.29 9.25
CA GLY A 60 -14.14 8.70 9.09
C GLY A 60 -14.18 7.44 8.22
N ALA A 61 -13.03 6.84 7.89
CA ALA A 61 -12.99 5.63 7.09
C ALA A 61 -13.27 4.38 7.92
N GLN A 62 -13.91 3.39 7.28
CA GLN A 62 -14.02 2.05 7.81
C GLN A 62 -12.72 1.30 7.53
N VAL A 63 -11.94 1.02 8.57
CA VAL A 63 -10.81 0.08 8.49
C VAL A 63 -11.31 -1.27 8.99
N ALA A 64 -11.71 -2.15 8.06
CA ALA A 64 -12.38 -3.41 8.35
C ALA A 64 -11.41 -4.49 8.86
N GLU A 65 -10.17 -4.48 8.38
CA GLU A 65 -9.13 -5.42 8.81
C GLU A 65 -7.75 -4.75 8.64
N HIS A 66 -6.84 -5.01 9.57
CA HIS A 66 -5.43 -4.69 9.37
C HIS A 66 -4.54 -5.73 10.05
N ARG A 67 -3.41 -6.06 9.44
CA ARG A 67 -2.46 -7.04 10.01
C ARG A 67 -1.02 -6.63 9.72
N ALA A 68 -0.17 -6.78 10.72
CA ALA A 68 1.26 -6.68 10.51
C ALA A 68 1.78 -8.01 9.93
N LEU A 69 2.39 -7.99 8.75
CA LEU A 69 3.02 -9.17 8.14
C LEU A 69 4.09 -8.78 7.13
N ASP A 70 5.01 -9.70 6.87
CA ASP A 70 5.97 -9.56 5.78
C ASP A 70 5.37 -10.08 4.47
N VAL A 71 5.23 -9.20 3.48
CA VAL A 71 4.71 -9.57 2.16
C VAL A 71 5.67 -10.44 1.35
N ALA A 72 6.95 -10.53 1.76
CA ALA A 72 7.91 -11.46 1.18
C ALA A 72 7.72 -12.90 1.69
N ASP A 73 7.01 -13.09 2.81
CA ASP A 73 6.67 -14.41 3.33
C ASP A 73 5.34 -14.91 2.74
N TYR A 74 5.46 -15.88 1.84
CA TYR A 74 4.32 -16.50 1.17
C TYR A 74 3.27 -17.07 2.14
N HIS A 75 3.69 -17.70 3.24
CA HIS A 75 2.76 -18.33 4.17
C HIS A 75 1.95 -17.29 4.94
N GLN A 76 2.58 -16.19 5.34
CA GLN A 76 1.88 -15.08 5.99
C GLN A 76 0.87 -14.43 5.05
N VAL A 77 1.25 -14.17 3.79
CA VAL A 77 0.34 -13.61 2.77
C VAL A 77 -0.83 -14.56 2.48
N ALA A 78 -0.56 -15.85 2.30
CA ALA A 78 -1.59 -16.84 2.01
C ALA A 78 -2.59 -17.00 3.17
N SER A 79 -2.09 -17.05 4.41
CA SER A 79 -2.94 -17.10 5.60
C SER A 79 -3.82 -15.84 5.71
N PHE A 80 -3.26 -14.66 5.48
CA PHE A 80 -4.04 -13.43 5.58
C PHE A 80 -5.09 -13.31 4.46
N ALA A 81 -4.76 -13.71 3.23
CA ALA A 81 -5.71 -13.75 2.14
C ALA A 81 -6.87 -14.71 2.41
N ALA A 82 -6.57 -15.91 2.94
CA ALA A 82 -7.59 -16.88 3.34
C ALA A 82 -8.51 -16.33 4.44
N ASP A 83 -7.92 -15.68 5.44
CA ASP A 83 -8.66 -15.05 6.53
C ASP A 83 -9.59 -13.93 6.02
N ILE A 84 -9.10 -13.06 5.13
CA ILE A 84 -9.90 -12.02 4.48
C ILE A 84 -11.05 -12.65 3.72
N HIS A 85 -10.78 -13.66 2.89
CA HIS A 85 -11.80 -14.32 2.07
C HIS A 85 -12.90 -15.01 2.91
N THR A 86 -12.53 -15.49 4.10
CA THR A 86 -13.47 -16.15 5.02
C THR A 86 -14.36 -15.14 5.75
N ARG A 87 -13.81 -13.98 6.11
CA ARG A 87 -14.47 -13.01 7.01
C ARG A 87 -15.10 -11.82 6.29
N HIS A 88 -14.71 -11.58 5.04
CA HIS A 88 -15.08 -10.38 4.29
C HIS A 88 -15.43 -10.72 2.84
N PRO A 89 -16.36 -9.96 2.22
CA PRO A 89 -16.68 -10.17 0.83
C PRO A 89 -15.53 -9.70 -0.09
N ALA A 90 -15.48 -10.20 -1.34
CA ALA A 90 -14.34 -10.04 -2.25
C ALA A 90 -13.85 -8.59 -2.45
N MET A 91 -12.54 -8.36 -2.51
CA MET A 91 -11.98 -7.02 -2.68
C MET A 91 -12.31 -6.41 -4.05
N ASP A 92 -12.63 -5.11 -4.07
CA ASP A 92 -12.87 -4.36 -5.31
C ASP A 92 -11.57 -3.86 -5.93
N VAL A 93 -10.56 -3.56 -5.08
CA VAL A 93 -9.25 -3.07 -5.49
C VAL A 93 -8.15 -3.70 -4.63
N VAL A 94 -7.08 -4.16 -5.27
CA VAL A 94 -5.86 -4.64 -4.61
C VAL A 94 -4.68 -3.77 -5.05
N MET A 95 -3.93 -3.23 -4.09
CA MET A 95 -2.81 -2.32 -4.31
C MET A 95 -1.53 -2.89 -3.71
N ASN A 96 -0.63 -3.33 -4.59
CA ASN A 96 0.69 -3.85 -4.23
C ASN A 96 1.68 -2.67 -4.12
N VAL A 97 1.59 -1.92 -3.03
CA VAL A 97 2.40 -0.70 -2.78
C VAL A 97 3.57 -0.97 -1.83
N ALA A 98 3.63 -2.16 -1.22
CA ALA A 98 4.81 -2.58 -0.47
C ALA A 98 6.04 -2.62 -1.39
N GLY A 99 7.06 -1.85 -1.03
CA GLY A 99 8.34 -1.82 -1.71
C GLY A 99 9.48 -1.78 -0.70
N VAL A 100 10.53 -2.55 -0.95
CA VAL A 100 11.76 -2.48 -0.15
C VAL A 100 12.65 -1.44 -0.83
N SER A 101 12.76 -0.25 -0.25
CA SER A 101 13.71 0.75 -0.74
C SER A 101 15.13 0.29 -0.36
N ALA A 102 15.85 -0.34 -1.28
CA ALA A 102 17.30 -0.46 -1.19
C ALA A 102 17.90 0.89 -1.57
N TRP A 103 18.29 1.69 -0.57
CA TRP A 103 18.98 2.95 -0.80
C TRP A 103 20.48 2.66 -0.93
N GLU A 104 20.96 2.38 -2.14
CA GLU A 104 22.40 2.47 -2.41
C GLU A 104 22.78 3.94 -2.57
N ARG A 105 23.74 4.38 -1.77
CA ARG A 105 24.44 5.65 -2.04
C ARG A 105 25.17 5.48 -3.37
N LEU A 106 24.79 6.23 -4.39
CA LEU A 106 25.63 6.46 -5.57
C LEU A 106 26.87 7.27 -5.12
N THR A 107 27.84 6.61 -4.52
CA THR A 107 29.17 7.19 -4.34
C THR A 107 29.81 7.29 -5.72
N SER A 108 29.95 8.51 -6.21
CA SER A 108 30.63 8.84 -7.45
C SER A 108 32.08 8.33 -7.44
N SER A 109 32.38 7.32 -8.26
CA SER A 109 33.43 7.37 -9.28
C SER A 109 33.51 6.03 -10.03
N ALA A 110 32.50 5.72 -10.84
CA ALA A 110 32.69 4.76 -11.92
C ALA A 110 33.22 5.54 -13.13
N THR A 111 34.55 5.60 -13.27
CA THR A 111 35.18 5.96 -14.54
C THR A 111 34.66 4.99 -15.60
N SER A 112 33.88 5.49 -16.54
CA SER A 112 33.34 4.68 -17.64
C SER A 112 34.47 4.21 -18.55
N SER A 113 34.88 2.94 -18.46
CA SER A 113 35.57 2.28 -19.55
C SER A 113 34.52 1.64 -20.46
N GLY A 114 34.41 2.17 -21.68
CA GLY A 114 33.31 1.94 -22.61
C GLY A 114 33.01 0.47 -22.93
N ALA A 115 31.73 0.13 -22.86
CA ALA A 115 31.18 -1.05 -23.50
C ALA A 115 30.44 -0.62 -24.78
N ARG A 116 30.99 -1.02 -25.94
CA ARG A 116 30.46 -0.77 -27.28
C ARG A 116 29.27 -1.71 -27.54
N TRP A 117 28.10 -1.14 -27.83
CA TRP A 117 26.90 -1.87 -28.25
C TRP A 117 27.00 -2.24 -29.75
N SER A 118 27.06 -3.53 -30.08
CA SER A 118 26.91 -4.02 -31.47
C SER A 118 25.54 -4.66 -31.64
N ARG A 119 24.75 -4.13 -32.58
CA ARG A 119 23.56 -4.81 -33.11
C ARG A 119 24.01 -5.71 -34.26
N SER A 120 23.73 -7.00 -34.17
CA SER A 120 23.77 -7.89 -35.33
C SER A 120 22.39 -7.86 -36.01
N THR A 121 22.41 -7.64 -37.32
CA THR A 121 21.27 -7.79 -38.23
C THR A 121 20.87 -9.25 -38.38
#